data_AF-A0A3R7W5E0-F1
#
_entry.id   AF-A0A3R7W5E0-F1
#
_cell.length_a   1.000
_cell.length_b   1.000
_cell.length_c   1.000
_cell.angle_alpha   90.00
_cell.angle_beta   90.00
_cell.angle_gamma   90.00
#
_symmetry.space_group_name_H-M   'P 1'
#
loop_
_entity.id
_entity.type
_entity.pdbx_description
1 polymer ?
#
loop_
_entity_poly.entity_id
_entity_poly.type
_entity_poly.pdbx_seq_one_letter_code
_entity_poly.pdbx_strand_id
1 'polypeptide(L)'
;MAPEVVNEEKYDAFAADMWSLGIMLFIMLTGSPLTSNASRENKAFLAFSELGVAKVIDSWGLSDRISPTTIGLLSKLLRVDPVERPTAEELLELTEFIVTKQ
;
A
#
# COMPACT_ATOMS: atom_id res chain seq x y z
N MET A 1 -5.51 9.60 -0.51
CA MET A 1 -5.64 9.72 -1.98
C MET A 1 -4.37 9.21 -2.62
N ALA A 2 -4.47 8.59 -3.80
CA ALA A 2 -3.31 8.10 -4.55
C ALA A 2 -2.45 9.25 -5.10
N PRO A 3 -1.14 9.04 -5.35
CA PRO A 3 -0.23 10.09 -5.81
C PRO A 3 -0.72 10.84 -7.06
N GLU A 4 -1.16 10.10 -8.07
CA GLU A 4 -1.66 10.65 -9.34
C GLU A 4 -2.93 11.48 -9.17
N VAL A 5 -3.76 11.15 -8.16
CA VAL A 5 -4.97 11.92 -7.83
C VAL A 5 -4.61 13.21 -7.09
N VAL A 6 -3.61 13.15 -6.19
CA VAL A 6 -3.11 14.34 -5.48
C VAL A 6 -2.44 15.32 -6.44
N ASN A 7 -1.77 14.81 -7.48
CA ASN A 7 -1.13 15.63 -8.52
C ASN A 7 -2.12 16.17 -9.57
N GLU A 8 -3.42 15.90 -9.44
CA GLU A 8 -4.46 16.30 -10.40
C GLU A 8 -4.17 15.80 -11.84
N GLU A 9 -3.49 14.66 -11.96
CA GLU A 9 -3.20 14.03 -13.24
C GLU A 9 -4.46 13.32 -13.78
N LYS A 10 -4.50 13.04 -15.08
CA LYS A 10 -5.51 12.10 -15.60
C LYS A 10 -5.12 10.70 -15.13
N TYR A 11 -6.01 10.05 -14.36
CA TYR A 11 -5.72 8.77 -13.72
C TYR A 11 -6.71 7.68 -14.11
N ASP A 12 -6.30 6.42 -13.88
CA ASP A 12 -7.18 5.26 -13.86
C ASP A 12 -7.82 5.14 -12.47
N ALA A 13 -9.16 5.22 -12.41
CA ALA A 13 -9.90 5.17 -11.16
C ALA A 13 -9.72 3.85 -10.41
N PHE A 14 -9.65 2.72 -11.12
CA PHE A 14 -9.46 1.41 -10.50
C PHE A 14 -8.07 1.32 -9.86
N ALA A 15 -7.02 1.76 -10.55
CA ALA A 15 -5.67 1.75 -9.97
C ALA A 15 -5.58 2.66 -8.72
N ALA A 16 -6.30 3.79 -8.70
CA ALA A 16 -6.38 4.67 -7.53
C ALA A 16 -7.17 4.05 -6.36
N ASP A 17 -8.19 3.25 -6.65
CA ASP A 17 -8.93 2.48 -5.63
C ASP A 17 -8.05 1.39 -5.02
N MET A 18 -7.20 0.71 -5.81
CA MET A 18 -6.25 -0.30 -5.30
C MET A 18 -5.23 0.32 -4.34
N TRP A 19 -4.77 1.54 -4.61
CA TRP A 19 -3.97 2.30 -3.64
C TRP A 19 -4.74 2.57 -2.34
N SER A 20 -5.98 3.03 -2.46
CA SER A 20 -6.83 3.35 -1.31
C SER A 20 -7.10 2.12 -0.44
N LEU A 21 -7.28 0.96 -1.05
CA LEU A 21 -7.36 -0.33 -0.37
C LEU A 21 -6.07 -0.64 0.41
N GLY A 22 -4.90 -0.40 -0.18
CA GLY A 22 -3.61 -0.55 0.50
C GLY A 22 -3.48 0.35 1.74
N ILE A 23 -3.90 1.62 1.62
CA ILE A 23 -3.88 2.57 2.75
C ILE A 23 -4.86 2.12 3.84
N MET A 24 -6.08 1.70 3.47
CA MET A 24 -7.07 1.19 4.43
C MET A 24 -6.55 -0.06 5.16
N LEU A 25 -5.98 -1.01 4.44
CA LEU A 25 -5.40 -2.21 5.04
C LEU A 25 -4.27 -1.87 6.02
N PHE A 26 -3.38 -0.93 5.65
CA PHE A 26 -2.34 -0.45 6.55
C PHE A 26 -2.91 0.16 7.83
N ILE A 27 -3.96 0.99 7.71
CA ILE A 27 -4.63 1.60 8.88
C ILE A 27 -5.26 0.53 9.76
N MET A 28 -5.92 -0.48 9.20
CA MET A 28 -6.52 -1.56 9.97
C MET A 28 -5.48 -2.37 10.75
N LEU A 29 -4.29 -2.57 10.18
CA LEU A 29 -3.21 -3.33 10.82
C LEU A 29 -2.45 -2.54 11.88
N THR A 30 -2.32 -1.22 11.71
CA THR A 30 -1.44 -0.38 12.55
C THR A 30 -2.19 0.60 13.45
N GLY A 31 -3.47 0.85 13.17
CA GLY A 31 -4.29 1.88 13.82
C GLY A 31 -3.93 3.32 13.40
N SER A 32 -3.01 3.52 12.46
CA SER A 32 -2.49 4.84 12.08
C SER A 32 -2.32 4.97 10.56
N PRO A 33 -2.56 6.16 9.96
CA PRO A 33 -2.29 6.36 8.55
C PRO A 33 -0.79 6.30 8.24
N LEU A 34 -0.45 5.67 7.11
CA LEU A 34 0.93 5.62 6.58
C LEU A 34 1.46 7.02 6.24
N THR A 35 0.61 7.85 5.65
CA THR A 35 0.87 9.25 5.33
C THR A 35 -0.44 10.04 5.37
N SER A 36 -0.37 11.34 5.68
CA SER A 36 -1.53 12.24 5.64
C SER A 36 -1.98 12.58 4.21
N ASN A 37 -1.05 12.61 3.26
CA ASN A 37 -1.33 12.71 1.83
C ASN A 37 -0.19 12.10 1.00
N ALA A 38 -0.47 11.74 -0.25
CA ALA A 38 0.53 11.18 -1.17
C ALA A 38 1.21 12.25 -2.03
N SER A 39 1.51 13.42 -1.43
CA SER A 39 2.22 14.52 -2.10
C SER A 39 3.73 14.34 -1.99
N ARG A 40 4.48 14.72 -3.03
CA ARG A 40 5.96 14.78 -2.98
C ARG A 40 6.48 15.81 -1.97
N GLU A 41 5.65 16.72 -1.49
CA GLU A 41 6.02 17.67 -0.42
C GLU A 41 5.91 17.05 0.98
N ASN A 42 5.26 15.89 1.09
CA ASN A 42 5.07 15.19 2.36
C ASN A 42 6.27 14.29 2.67
N LYS A 43 7.00 14.62 3.73
CA LYS A 43 8.20 13.88 4.17
C LYS A 43 7.92 12.40 4.49
N ALA A 44 6.75 12.10 5.09
CA ALA A 44 6.38 10.72 5.40
C ALA A 44 6.14 9.92 4.11
N PHE A 45 5.44 10.52 3.14
CA PHE A 45 5.26 9.91 1.83
C PHE A 45 6.58 9.73 1.07
N LEU A 46 7.48 10.72 1.08
CA LEU A 46 8.79 10.60 0.45
C LEU A 46 9.60 9.44 1.06
N ALA A 47 9.73 9.41 2.39
CA ALA A 47 10.45 8.34 3.07
C ALA A 47 9.85 6.95 2.77
N PHE A 48 8.51 6.86 2.77
CA PHE A 48 7.81 5.66 2.35
C PHE A 48 8.10 5.29 0.88
N SER A 49 8.08 6.26 -0.04
CA SER A 49 8.28 6.02 -1.48
C SER A 49 9.68 5.51 -1.80
N GLU A 50 10.69 5.91 -1.01
CA GLU A 50 12.08 5.48 -1.16
C GLU A 50 12.34 4.12 -0.50
N LEU A 51 11.77 3.89 0.68
CA LEU A 51 12.09 2.71 1.51
C LEU A 51 11.10 1.55 1.36
N GLY A 52 9.88 1.84 0.92
CA GLY A 52 8.77 0.91 0.85
C GLY A 52 8.09 0.63 2.20
N VAL A 53 6.89 0.05 2.13
CA VAL A 53 6.05 -0.20 3.31
C VAL A 53 6.69 -1.16 4.31
N ALA A 54 7.46 -2.14 3.84
CA ALA A 54 8.12 -3.11 4.69
C ALA A 54 9.08 -2.44 5.69
N LYS A 55 9.85 -1.44 5.23
CA LYS A 55 10.75 -0.69 6.12
C LYS A 55 10.04 0.25 7.06
N VAL A 56 8.89 0.79 6.66
CA VAL A 56 8.05 1.55 7.58
C VAL A 56 7.55 0.66 8.72
N ILE A 57 7.00 -0.51 8.40
CA ILE A 57 6.53 -1.50 9.39
C ILE A 57 7.65 -1.92 10.35
N ASP A 58 8.86 -2.14 9.81
CA ASP A 58 10.06 -2.47 10.57
C ASP A 58 10.45 -1.34 11.54
N SER A 59 10.50 -0.10 11.05
CA SER A 59 10.81 1.07 11.89
C SER A 59 9.79 1.33 13.00
N TRP A 60 8.55 0.85 12.84
CA TRP A 60 7.49 0.96 13.83
C TRP A 60 7.49 -0.21 14.84
N GLY A 61 8.39 -1.18 14.69
CA GLY A 61 8.47 -2.36 15.56
C GLY A 61 7.28 -3.31 15.38
N LEU A 62 6.68 -3.33 14.20
CA LEU A 62 5.48 -4.13 13.89
C LEU A 62 5.78 -5.38 13.04
N SER A 63 7.05 -5.61 12.65
CA SER A 63 7.46 -6.76 11.82
C SER A 63 7.00 -8.10 12.37
N ASP A 64 7.03 -8.30 13.69
CA ASP A 64 6.62 -9.57 14.31
C ASP A 64 5.10 -9.74 14.43
N ARG A 65 4.32 -8.67 14.17
CA ARG A 65 2.86 -8.66 14.32
C ARG A 65 2.13 -8.78 12.99
N ILE A 66 2.81 -8.48 11.89
CA ILE A 66 2.23 -8.48 10.55
C ILE A 66 2.94 -9.55 9.74
N SER A 67 2.18 -10.51 9.20
CA SER A 67 2.78 -11.61 8.45
C SER A 67 3.59 -11.10 7.24
N PRO A 68 4.70 -11.77 6.86
CA PRO A 68 5.47 -11.40 5.67
C PRO A 68 4.61 -11.34 4.41
N THR A 69 3.63 -12.23 4.33
CA THR A 69 2.64 -12.30 3.26
C THR A 69 1.78 -11.04 3.18
N THR A 70 1.27 -10.56 4.31
CA THR A 70 0.50 -9.30 4.39
C THR A 70 1.38 -8.09 4.03
N ILE A 71 2.65 -8.08 4.45
CA ILE A 71 3.61 -7.04 4.05
C ILE A 71 3.82 -7.06 2.52
N GLY A 72 3.92 -8.26 1.93
CA GLY A 72 4.01 -8.43 0.48
C GLY A 72 2.78 -7.89 -0.26
N LEU A 73 1.58 -8.14 0.28
CA LEU A 73 0.32 -7.61 -0.26
C LEU A 73 0.30 -6.07 -0.23
N LEU A 74 0.63 -5.47 0.92
CA LEU A 74 0.75 -4.02 1.06
C LEU A 74 1.76 -3.43 0.08
N SER A 75 2.89 -4.12 -0.13
CA SER A 75 3.94 -3.66 -1.05
C SER A 75 3.50 -3.64 -2.52
N LYS A 76 2.53 -4.48 -2.91
CA LYS A 76 1.95 -4.47 -4.26
C LYS A 76 0.87 -3.39 -4.42
N LEU A 77 -0.01 -3.25 -3.42
CA LEU A 77 -1.08 -2.25 -3.45
C LEU A 77 -0.54 -0.81 -3.40
N LEU A 78 0.52 -0.59 -2.62
CA LEU A 78 1.11 0.72 -2.37
C LEU A 78 2.26 1.05 -3.34
N ARG A 79 2.20 0.59 -4.59
CA ARG A 79 3.14 1.03 -5.62
C ARG A 79 2.84 2.47 -6.01
N VAL A 80 3.89 3.30 -6.07
CA VAL A 80 3.73 4.72 -6.46
C VAL A 80 3.27 4.80 -7.90
N ASP A 81 3.87 4.01 -8.80
CA ASP A 81 3.40 3.89 -10.17
C ASP A 81 2.08 3.09 -10.21
N PRO A 82 0.97 3.68 -10.69
CA PRO A 82 -0.31 2.99 -10.76
C PRO A 82 -0.31 1.74 -11.65
N VAL A 83 0.57 1.65 -12.65
CA VAL A 83 0.60 0.48 -13.56
C VAL A 83 1.23 -0.77 -12.93
N GLU A 84 1.97 -0.59 -11.83
CA GLU A 84 2.56 -1.69 -11.06
C GLU A 84 1.60 -2.27 -10.01
N ARG A 85 0.41 -1.67 -9.85
CA ARG A 85 -0.60 -2.13 -8.91
C ARG A 85 -1.40 -3.27 -9.54
N PRO A 86 -1.79 -4.30 -8.77
CA PRO A 86 -2.59 -5.40 -9.29
C PRO A 86 -4.02 -4.94 -9.59
N THR A 87 -4.72 -5.66 -10.46
CA THR A 87 -6.19 -5.56 -10.55
C THR A 87 -6.86 -6.21 -9.34
N ALA A 88 -8.18 -6.04 -9.21
CA ALA A 88 -8.95 -6.70 -8.15
C ALA A 88 -8.92 -8.23 -8.30
N GLU A 89 -8.98 -8.74 -9.53
CA GLU A 89 -8.90 -10.17 -9.84
C GLU A 89 -7.53 -10.74 -9.47
N GLU A 90 -6.45 -10.08 -9.89
CA GLU A 90 -5.08 -10.47 -9.54
C GLU A 90 -4.86 -10.42 -8.02
N LEU A 91 -5.44 -9.43 -7.34
CA LEU A 91 -5.38 -9.33 -5.88
C LEU A 91 -6.10 -10.51 -5.22
N LEU A 92 -7.28 -10.89 -5.73
CA LEU A 92 -8.06 -12.00 -5.19
C LEU A 92 -7.26 -13.31 -5.29
N GLU A 93 -6.70 -13.60 -6.46
CA GLU A 93 -5.84 -14.80 -6.66
C GLU A 93 -4.66 -14.83 -5.69
N LEU A 94 -4.02 -13.67 -5.46
CA LEU A 94 -2.95 -13.56 -4.48
C LEU A 94 -3.45 -13.88 -3.07
N THR A 95 -4.64 -13.41 -2.68
CA THR A 95 -5.21 -13.66 -1.33
C THR A 95 -5.74 -15.07 -1.14
N GLU A 96 -6.32 -15.69 -2.16
CA GLU A 96 -6.82 -17.07 -2.07
C GLU A 96 -5.68 -18.06 -1.82
N PHE A 97 -4.53 -17.85 -2.46
CA PHE A 97 -3.32 -18.62 -2.17
C PHE A 97 -2.84 -18.47 -0.72
N ILE A 98 -3.12 -17.32 -0.10
CA ILE A 98 -2.71 -17.01 1.27
C ILE A 98 -3.63 -17.69 2.28
N VAL A 99 -4.94 -17.66 2.05
CA VAL A 99 -5.95 -18.22 2.97
C VAL A 99 -5.96 -19.75 2.92
N THR A 100 -5.66 -20.36 1.78
CA THR A 100 -5.69 -21.84 1.62
C THR A 100 -4.43 -22.56 2.12
N LYS A 101 -3.39 -21.84 2.56
CA LYS A 101 -2.10 -22.41 3.03
C LYS A 101 -1.76 -22.10 4.50
N GLN A 102 -2.70 -21.56 5.28
CA GLN A 102 -2.61 -21.53 6.75
C GLN A 102 -3.44 -22.65 7.36
#